data_AF-A0A0D2D9L5-F1
#
_entry.id   AF-A0A0D2D9L5-F1
#
_cell.length_a   1.000
_cell.length_b   1.000
_cell.length_c   1.000
_cell.angle_alpha   90.00
_cell.angle_beta   90.00
_cell.angle_gamma   90.00
#
_symmetry.space_group_name_H-M   'P 1'
#
loop_
_entity.id
_entity.type
_entity.pdbx_description
1 polymer ?
#
loop_
_entity_poly.entity_id
_entity_poly.type
_entity_poly.pdbx_seq_one_letter_code
_entity_poly.pdbx_strand_id
1 'polypeptide(L)'
;MGHELTHIPDIVPVIMAGIIAIYGLVVSVLISAGLSQKEPLFTSFIQLGAGLSVGLAGLAAGFAIGIVGDAGVRGTAQQPRLFVGMILILIFAEVLGLYGLIVALLMNSKASTDVTC
;
A
#
# COMPACT_ATOMS: atom_id res chain seq x y z
N MET A 1 -10.70 -36.15 7.79
CA MET A 1 -11.27 -34.83 8.14
C MET A 1 -10.15 -33.80 8.36
N GLY A 2 -9.30 -33.53 7.37
CA GLY A 2 -8.16 -32.60 7.54
C GLY A 2 -7.84 -31.74 6.31
N HIS A 3 -8.69 -31.76 5.29
CA HIS A 3 -8.45 -31.09 4.01
C HIS A 3 -9.02 -29.66 3.92
N GLU A 4 -9.75 -29.20 4.94
CA GLU A 4 -10.41 -27.87 4.92
C GLU A 4 -9.59 -26.77 5.60
N LEU A 5 -8.59 -27.12 6.43
CA LEU A 5 -7.77 -26.13 7.16
C LEU A 5 -6.54 -25.64 6.38
N THR A 6 -6.23 -26.23 5.22
CA THR A 6 -5.08 -25.84 4.40
C THR A 6 -5.36 -24.71 3.40
N HIS A 7 -6.62 -24.35 3.12
CA HIS A 7 -6.94 -23.30 2.14
C HIS A 7 -6.89 -21.85 2.67
N ILE A 8 -7.06 -21.68 3.99
CA ILE A 8 -7.18 -20.37 4.64
C ILE A 8 -5.82 -19.63 4.82
N PRO A 9 -4.67 -20.29 5.08
CA PRO A 9 -3.40 -19.56 5.24
C PRO A 9 -2.88 -18.95 3.92
N ASP A 10 -3.24 -19.52 2.78
CA ASP A 10 -2.68 -19.14 1.47
C ASP A 10 -3.34 -17.89 0.87
N ILE A 11 -4.54 -17.51 1.33
CA ILE A 11 -5.24 -16.32 0.83
C ILE A 11 -4.74 -15.02 1.49
N VAL A 12 -4.03 -15.12 2.61
CA VAL A 12 -3.57 -13.96 3.39
C VAL A 12 -2.70 -13.00 2.56
N PRO A 13 -1.65 -13.45 1.83
CA PRO A 13 -0.83 -12.54 1.03
C PRO A 13 -1.62 -11.83 -0.09
N VAL A 14 -2.63 -12.50 -0.65
CA VAL A 14 -3.49 -11.95 -1.70
C VAL A 14 -4.37 -10.82 -1.15
N ILE A 15 -4.94 -11.01 0.05
CA ILE A 15 -5.73 -9.98 0.72
C ILE A 15 -4.86 -8.75 1.02
N MET A 16 -3.64 -8.95 1.54
CA MET A 16 -2.71 -7.85 1.84
C MET A 16 -2.31 -7.07 0.58
N ALA A 17 -2.06 -7.76 -0.54
CA ALA A 17 -1.83 -7.09 -1.82
C ALA A 17 -3.03 -6.21 -2.26
N GLY A 18 -4.25 -6.64 -1.95
CA GLY A 18 -5.47 -5.86 -2.18
C GLY A 18 -5.55 -4.58 -1.35
N ILE A 19 -5.09 -4.61 -0.09
CA ILE A 19 -5.12 -3.44 0.81
C ILE A 19 -4.21 -2.31 0.28
N ILE A 20 -3.04 -2.65 -0.28
CA ILE A 20 -2.15 -1.65 -0.90
C ILE A 20 -2.83 -0.91 -2.06
N ALA A 21 -3.63 -1.60 -2.86
CA ALA A 21 -4.36 -0.97 -3.96
C ALA A 21 -5.38 0.07 -3.46
N ILE A 22 -6.00 -0.19 -2.29
CA ILE A 22 -6.94 0.75 -1.67
C ILE A 22 -6.23 2.02 -1.22
N TYR A 23 -4.98 1.94 -0.74
CA TYR A 23 -4.22 3.15 -0.38
C TYR A 23 -4.02 4.08 -1.57
N GLY A 24 -3.67 3.54 -2.74
CA GLY A 24 -3.56 4.32 -3.98
C GLY A 24 -4.90 4.91 -4.43
N LEU A 25 -5.97 4.13 -4.34
CA LEU A 25 -7.32 4.58 -4.66
C LEU A 25 -7.75 5.78 -3.81
N VAL A 26 -7.54 5.72 -2.50
CA VAL A 26 -7.89 6.79 -1.57
C VAL A 26 -7.17 8.09 -1.93
N VAL A 27 -5.85 8.04 -2.18
CA VAL A 27 -5.08 9.23 -2.57
C VAL A 27 -5.54 9.77 -3.93
N SER A 28 -5.84 8.91 -4.90
CA SER A 28 -6.34 9.33 -6.21
C SER A 28 -7.68 10.08 -6.10
N VAL A 29 -8.62 9.55 -5.31
CA VAL A 29 -9.92 10.21 -5.07
C VAL A 29 -9.75 11.55 -4.36
N LEU A 30 -8.87 11.64 -3.36
CA LEU A 30 -8.60 12.87 -2.63
C LEU A 30 -7.98 13.96 -3.51
N ILE A 31 -7.03 13.60 -4.39
CA ILE A 31 -6.43 14.56 -5.33
C ILE A 31 -7.47 15.00 -6.36
N SER A 32 -8.27 14.07 -6.89
CA SER A 32 -9.31 14.36 -7.90
C SER A 32 -10.36 15.35 -7.38
N ALA A 33 -10.75 15.24 -6.11
CA ALA A 33 -11.69 16.17 -5.48
C ALA A 33 -11.15 17.61 -5.35
N GLY A 34 -9.84 17.80 -5.39
CA GLY A 34 -9.17 19.10 -5.26
C GLY A 34 -8.68 19.71 -6.57
N LEU A 35 -9.07 19.17 -7.74
CA LEU A 35 -8.65 19.71 -9.03
C LEU A 35 -9.51 20.91 -9.45
N SER A 36 -8.85 22.01 -9.81
CA SER A 36 -9.47 23.21 -10.37
C SER A 36 -8.69 23.72 -11.58
N GLN A 37 -9.35 24.48 -12.46
CA GLN A 37 -8.73 25.00 -13.69
C GLN A 37 -7.70 26.11 -13.40
N LYS A 38 -7.83 26.80 -12.27
CA LYS A 38 -6.94 27.89 -11.86
C LYS A 38 -6.23 27.54 -10.56
N GLU A 39 -5.23 26.66 -10.67
CA GLU A 39 -4.36 26.28 -9.56
C GLU A 39 -2.95 26.84 -9.75
N PRO A 40 -2.29 27.31 -8.68
CA PRO A 40 -0.89 27.70 -8.73
C PRO A 40 0.00 26.47 -8.98
N LEU A 41 1.12 26.69 -9.65
CA LEU A 41 2.06 25.62 -10.05
C LEU A 41 2.55 24.78 -8.85
N PHE A 42 2.63 25.40 -7.67
CA PHE A 42 2.98 24.73 -6.42
C PHE A 42 1.98 23.62 -6.06
N THR A 43 0.67 23.88 -6.10
CA THR A 43 -0.37 22.88 -5.80
C THR A 43 -0.21 21.66 -6.71
N SER A 44 -0.05 21.89 -8.01
CA SER A 44 0.05 20.82 -9.02
C SER A 44 1.29 19.95 -8.83
N PHE A 45 2.45 20.54 -8.48
CA PHE A 45 3.66 19.77 -8.17
C PHE A 45 3.54 18.98 -6.87
N ILE A 46 2.87 19.53 -5.85
CA ILE A 46 2.61 18.81 -4.60
C ILE A 46 1.66 17.62 -4.84
N GLN A 47 0.61 17.79 -5.64
CA GLN A 47 -0.31 16.70 -6.01
C GLN A 47 0.40 15.60 -6.81
N LEU A 48 1.27 15.97 -7.75
CA LEU A 48 2.11 15.01 -8.48
C LEU A 48 3.04 14.25 -7.53
N GLY A 49 3.70 14.95 -6.61
CA GLY A 49 4.57 14.35 -5.61
C GLY A 49 3.83 13.42 -4.65
N ALA A 50 2.64 13.82 -4.20
CA ALA A 50 1.78 13.01 -3.34
C ALA A 50 1.39 11.70 -4.04
N GLY A 51 0.93 11.75 -5.30
CA GLY A 51 0.60 10.56 -6.08
C GLY A 51 1.79 9.63 -6.32
N LEU A 52 2.96 10.18 -6.68
CA LEU A 52 4.17 9.39 -6.90
C LEU A 52 4.69 8.74 -5.61
N SER A 53 4.61 9.43 -4.47
CA SER A 53 5.08 8.91 -3.19
C SER A 53 4.32 7.64 -2.77
N VAL A 54 2.98 7.66 -2.82
CA VAL A 54 2.17 6.48 -2.49
C VAL A 54 2.28 5.40 -3.57
N GLY A 55 2.36 5.78 -4.85
CA GLY A 55 2.44 4.82 -5.96
C GLY A 55 3.73 4.00 -5.94
N LEU A 56 4.88 4.66 -5.79
CA LEU A 56 6.18 3.98 -5.76
C LEU A 56 6.39 3.19 -4.46
N ALA A 57 5.94 3.72 -3.32
CA ALA A 57 5.97 2.99 -2.05
C ALA A 57 5.06 1.75 -2.07
N GLY A 58 3.85 1.89 -2.62
CA GLY A 58 2.91 0.79 -2.79
C GLY A 58 3.43 -0.29 -3.73
N LEU A 59 4.09 0.09 -4.83
CA LEU A 59 4.73 -0.86 -5.74
C LEU A 59 5.84 -1.63 -5.02
N ALA A 60 6.72 -0.95 -4.29
CA ALA A 60 7.80 -1.61 -3.53
C ALA A 60 7.25 -2.57 -2.46
N ALA A 61 6.21 -2.16 -1.72
CA ALA A 61 5.54 -2.99 -0.73
C ALA A 61 4.86 -4.22 -1.38
N GLY A 62 4.17 -4.03 -2.51
CA GLY A 62 3.54 -5.11 -3.26
C GLY A 62 4.55 -6.14 -3.78
N PHE A 63 5.71 -5.69 -4.27
CA PHE A 63 6.80 -6.60 -4.65
C PHE A 63 7.33 -7.40 -3.46
N ALA A 64 7.54 -6.76 -2.29
CA ALA A 64 7.97 -7.46 -1.09
C ALA A 64 6.95 -8.50 -0.63
N ILE A 65 5.66 -8.15 -0.59
CA ILE A 65 4.57 -9.05 -0.22
C ILE A 65 4.46 -10.21 -1.21
N GLY A 66 4.60 -9.96 -2.52
CA GLY A 66 4.54 -11.03 -3.53
C GLY A 66 5.64 -12.07 -3.37
N ILE A 67 6.88 -11.63 -3.16
CA ILE A 67 8.03 -12.53 -2.99
C ILE A 67 7.97 -13.29 -1.66
N VAL A 68 7.66 -12.58 -0.57
CA VAL A 68 7.51 -13.20 0.76
C VAL A 68 6.32 -14.14 0.80
N GLY A 69 5.22 -13.78 0.13
CA GLY A 69 4.02 -14.59 -0.01
C GLY A 69 4.31 -15.91 -0.71
N ASP A 70 4.92 -15.89 -1.90
CA ASP A 70 5.25 -17.11 -2.66
C ASP A 70 6.19 -18.05 -1.89
N ALA A 71 7.26 -17.51 -1.31
CA ALA A 71 8.18 -18.31 -0.49
C ALA A 71 7.52 -18.82 0.81
N GLY A 72 6.68 -17.98 1.43
CA GLY A 72 6.02 -18.25 2.70
C GLY A 72 4.95 -19.33 2.62
N VAL A 73 4.10 -19.33 1.59
CA VAL A 73 3.08 -20.37 1.40
C VAL A 73 3.72 -21.72 1.10
N ARG A 74 4.77 -21.74 0.27
CA ARG A 74 5.56 -22.94 -0.02
C ARG A 74 6.24 -23.51 1.22
N GLY A 75 6.80 -22.66 2.07
CA GLY A 75 7.43 -23.06 3.34
C GLY A 75 6.40 -23.56 4.37
N THR A 76 5.24 -22.92 4.44
CA THR A 76 4.15 -23.30 5.35
C THR A 76 3.54 -24.64 4.97
N ALA A 77 3.49 -24.97 3.67
CA ALA A 77 3.04 -26.28 3.18
C ALA A 77 3.96 -27.43 3.66
N GLN A 78 5.24 -27.17 3.86
CA GLN A 78 6.19 -28.16 4.40
C GLN A 78 6.14 -28.24 5.93
N GLN A 79 5.99 -27.09 6.60
CA GLN A 79 5.97 -26.99 8.05
C GLN A 79 4.97 -25.92 8.51
N PRO A 80 3.80 -26.33 9.07
CA PRO A 80 2.73 -25.39 9.42
C PRO A 80 3.09 -24.41 10.55
N ARG A 81 4.17 -24.67 11.30
CA ARG A 81 4.69 -23.75 12.33
C ARG A 81 5.30 -22.47 11.74
N LEU A 82 5.68 -22.44 10.46
CA LEU A 82 6.23 -21.24 9.81
C LEU A 82 5.17 -20.19 9.48
N PHE A 83 3.88 -20.53 9.58
CA PHE A 83 2.78 -19.61 9.26
C PHE A 83 2.87 -18.29 10.04
N VAL A 84 3.15 -18.36 11.35
CA VAL A 84 3.26 -17.16 12.21
C VAL A 84 4.43 -16.27 11.78
N GLY A 85 5.56 -16.88 11.39
CA GLY A 85 6.73 -16.15 10.89
C GLY A 85 6.46 -15.44 9.57
N MET A 86 5.76 -16.09 8.64
CA MET A 86 5.32 -15.49 7.38
C MET A 86 4.44 -14.25 7.64
N ILE A 87 3.44 -14.35 8.51
CA ILE A 87 2.56 -13.22 8.83
C ILE A 87 3.35 -12.04 9.40
N LEU A 88 4.31 -12.30 10.30
CA LEU A 88 5.11 -11.25 10.91
C LEU A 88 5.94 -10.48 9.86
N ILE A 89 6.52 -11.17 8.88
CA ILE A 89 7.26 -10.53 7.78
C ILE A 89 6.31 -9.74 6.87
N LEU A 90 5.12 -10.28 6.56
CA LEU A 90 4.11 -9.61 5.73
C LEU A 90 3.63 -8.29 6.36
N ILE A 91 3.46 -8.24 7.69
CA ILE A 91 3.09 -7.00 8.40
C ILE A 91 4.17 -5.93 8.24
N PHE A 92 5.45 -6.29 8.37
CA PHE A 92 6.54 -5.32 8.15
C PHE A 92 6.60 -4.81 6.71
N ALA A 93 6.31 -5.67 5.73
CA ALA A 93 6.22 -5.28 4.32
C ALA A 93 5.05 -4.33 4.07
N GLU A 94 3.88 -4.58 4.68
CA GLU A 94 2.68 -3.74 4.54
C GLU A 94 2.91 -2.30 5.07
N VAL A 95 3.64 -2.17 6.18
CA VAL A 95 3.91 -0.87 6.80
C VAL A 95 4.67 0.08 5.85
N LEU A 96 5.44 -0.45 4.90
CA LEU A 96 6.08 0.37 3.85
C LEU A 96 5.06 1.10 2.97
N GLY A 97 3.94 0.44 2.63
CA GLY A 97 2.84 1.05 1.88
C GLY A 97 2.09 2.10 2.71
N LEU A 98 1.88 1.83 4.00
CA LEU A 98 1.27 2.78 4.94
C LEU A 98 2.11 4.06 5.09
N TYR A 99 3.44 3.96 5.10
CA TYR A 99 4.30 5.14 5.13
C TYR A 99 4.11 6.02 3.89
N GLY A 100 4.01 5.42 2.70
CA GLY A 100 3.72 6.15 1.46
C GLY A 100 2.37 6.88 1.50
N LEU A 101 1.34 6.24 2.05
CA LEU A 101 0.03 6.84 2.24
C LEU A 101 0.08 8.06 3.18
N ILE A 102 0.73 7.93 4.34
CA ILE A 102 0.82 9.03 5.32
C ILE A 102 1.54 10.23 4.71
N VAL A 103 2.65 10.02 4.00
CA VAL A 103 3.40 11.09 3.33
C VAL A 103 2.52 11.80 2.30
N ALA A 104 1.80 11.04 1.46
CA ALA A 104 0.90 11.60 0.46
C ALA A 104 -0.22 12.45 1.08
N LEU A 105 -0.81 12.02 2.20
CA LEU A 105 -1.85 12.76 2.91
C LEU A 105 -1.32 14.06 3.53
N LEU A 106 -0.11 14.03 4.11
CA LEU A 106 0.53 15.22 4.65
C LEU A 106 0.87 16.24 3.55
N MET A 107 1.35 15.77 2.41
CA MET A 107 1.60 16.61 1.24
C MET A 107 0.30 17.23 0.72
N ASN A 108 -0.75 16.43 0.53
CA ASN A 108 -2.02 16.92 0.02
C ASN A 108 -2.69 17.94 0.96
N SER A 109 -2.55 17.76 2.28
CA SER A 109 -3.06 18.71 3.28
C SER A 109 -2.40 20.10 3.16
N LYS A 110 -1.13 20.16 2.75
CA LYS A 110 -0.40 21.41 2.54
C LYS A 110 -0.57 22.01 1.15
N ALA A 111 -1.11 21.26 0.19
CA ALA A 111 -1.23 21.71 -1.20
C ALA A 111 -2.11 22.96 -1.36
N SER A 112 -3.05 23.21 -0.44
CA SER A 112 -3.97 24.35 -0.48
C SER A 112 -3.71 25.40 0.61
N THR A 113 -2.72 25.17 1.48
CA THR A 113 -2.41 26.10 2.59
C THR A 113 -1.33 27.08 2.15
N ASP A 114 -1.58 28.39 2.30
CA ASP A 114 -0.65 29.48 2.00
C ASP A 114 -0.23 29.64 0.53
N VAL A 115 -1.13 29.36 -0.41
CA VAL A 115 -0.86 29.56 -1.85
C VAL A 115 -1.50 30.85 -2.36
N THR A 116 -0.68 31.83 -2.70
CA THR A 116 -1.11 33.07 -3.37
C THR A 116 -1.06 32.87 -4.88
N CYS A 117 -2.20 33.04 -5.55
CA CYS A 117 -2.36 32.94 -7.01
C CYS A 117 -1.98 34.22 -7.75
#